data_AF-A0A2N0LTL6-F1
#
_entry.id   AF-A0A2N0LTL6-F1
#
_cell.length_a   1.000
_cell.length_b   1.000
_cell.length_c   1.000
_cell.angle_alpha   90.00
_cell.angle_beta   90.00
_cell.angle_gamma   90.00
#
_symmetry.space_group_name_H-M   'P 1'
#
loop_
_entity.id
_entity.type
_entity.pdbx_description
1 polymer ?
#
loop_
_entity_poly.entity_id
_entity_poly.type
_entity_poly.pdbx_seq_one_letter_code
_entity_poly.pdbx_strand_id
1 'polypeptide(L)'
;MGNPQLETQRRFLLASLIFGHSAIHWYQQLFPLLLPSIKATLGLNDVEVGGLAAARQAFNGLLMMPSGYVADSFVKYRPLIMAFALATSGLAYLLAGIAQ
;
A
#
# COMPACT_ATOMS: atom_id res chain seq x y z
N MET A 1 3.98 37.36 -0.26
CA MET A 1 4.97 36.51 0.42
C MET A 1 4.23 35.35 1.07
N GLY A 2 4.44 34.11 0.60
CA GLY A 2 3.75 32.94 1.15
C GLY A 2 4.25 32.62 2.56
N ASN A 3 3.34 32.17 3.43
CA ASN A 3 3.70 31.84 4.82
C ASN A 3 4.72 30.68 4.82
N PRO A 4 5.95 30.88 5.35
CA PRO A 4 7.03 29.89 5.26
C PRO A 4 6.69 28.56 5.95
N GLN A 5 5.83 28.57 6.99
CA GLN A 5 5.38 27.34 7.66
C GLN A 5 4.52 26.45 6.75
N LEU A 6 3.70 27.04 5.87
CA LEU A 6 2.87 26.30 4.93
C LEU A 6 3.71 25.64 3.83
N GLU A 7 4.79 26.29 3.40
CA GLU A 7 5.74 25.67 2.46
C GLU A 7 6.45 24.46 3.07
N THR A 8 6.92 24.57 4.31
CA THR A 8 7.58 23.44 4.99
C THR A 8 6.62 22.26 5.16
N GLN A 9 5.37 22.51 5.59
CA GLN A 9 4.36 21.47 5.70
C GLN A 9 4.03 20.82 4.35
N ARG A 10 3.91 21.61 3.27
CA ARG A 10 3.71 21.08 1.92
C ARG A 10 4.89 20.22 1.47
N ARG A 11 6.13 20.68 1.66
CA ARG A 11 7.33 19.92 1.30
C ARG A 11 7.41 18.60 2.07
N PHE A 12 7.07 18.61 3.36
CA PHE A 12 7.03 17.39 4.18
C PHE A 12 5.95 16.41 3.69
N LEU A 13 4.73 16.88 3.43
CA LEU A 13 3.66 16.05 2.88
C LEU A 13 4.05 15.45 1.53
N LEU A 14 4.60 16.25 0.62
CA LEU A 14 5.07 15.78 -0.68
C LEU A 14 6.18 14.74 -0.56
N ALA A 15 7.18 14.98 0.31
CA ALA A 15 8.24 14.02 0.55
C ALA A 15 7.71 12.69 1.11
N SER A 16 6.82 12.76 2.12
CA SER A 16 6.18 11.56 2.69
C SER A 16 5.34 10.80 1.68
N LEU A 17 4.64 11.52 0.80
CA LEU A 17 3.81 10.93 -0.25
C LEU A 17 4.68 10.21 -1.27
N ILE A 18 5.74 10.85 -1.77
CA ILE A 18 6.65 10.25 -2.76
C ILE A 18 7.32 9.01 -2.16
N PHE A 19 7.85 9.12 -0.94
CA PHE A 19 8.53 8.01 -0.28
C PHE A 19 7.58 6.84 -0.01
N GLY A 20 6.43 7.11 0.63
CA GLY A 20 5.43 6.09 0.91
C GLY A 20 4.87 5.43 -0.35
N HIS A 21 4.60 6.22 -1.39
CA HIS A 21 4.11 5.71 -2.67
C HIS A 21 5.14 4.83 -3.37
N SER A 22 6.42 5.23 -3.34
CA SER A 22 7.52 4.42 -3.88
C SER A 22 7.67 3.09 -3.16
N ALA A 23 7.54 3.09 -1.82
CA ALA A 23 7.59 1.88 -1.01
C ALA A 23 6.42 0.92 -1.32
N ILE A 24 5.20 1.44 -1.50
CA ILE A 24 4.03 0.65 -1.87
C ILE A 24 4.26 -0.05 -3.22
N HIS A 25 4.74 0.68 -4.23
CA HIS A 25 5.05 0.11 -5.54
C HIS A 25 6.13 -0.95 -5.47
N TRP A 26 7.23 -0.66 -4.76
CA TRP A 26 8.30 -1.64 -4.55
C TRP A 26 7.75 -2.95 -4.00
N TYR A 27 6.89 -2.89 -2.99
CA TYR A 27 6.24 -4.07 -2.43
C TYR A 27 5.32 -4.80 -3.42
N GLN A 28 4.52 -4.06 -4.19
CA GLN A 28 3.66 -4.68 -5.20
C GLN A 28 4.47 -5.49 -6.21
N GLN A 29 5.69 -5.04 -6.53
CA GLN A 29 6.67 -5.72 -7.39
C GLN A 29 7.41 -6.88 -6.70
N LEU A 30 7.49 -6.91 -5.36
CA LEU A 30 8.07 -8.04 -4.63
C LEU A 30 7.16 -9.28 -4.63
N PHE A 31 5.85 -9.11 -4.75
CA PHE A 31 4.92 -10.24 -4.70
C PHE A 31 5.21 -11.33 -5.76
N PRO A 32 5.40 -11.01 -7.05
CA PRO A 32 5.83 -12.01 -8.04
C PRO A 32 7.14 -12.72 -7.71
N LEU A 33 8.07 -12.03 -7.03
CA LEU A 33 9.35 -12.60 -6.58
C LEU A 33 9.15 -13.60 -5.43
N LEU A 34 8.15 -13.35 -4.57
CA LEU A 34 7.80 -14.21 -3.44
C LEU A 34 6.87 -15.37 -3.83
N LEU A 35 6.15 -15.27 -4.96
CA LEU A 35 5.23 -16.32 -5.42
C LEU A 35 5.84 -17.73 -5.48
N PRO A 36 7.08 -17.95 -5.98
CA PRO A 36 7.70 -19.26 -5.97
C PRO A 36 7.92 -19.82 -4.55
N SER A 37 8.28 -18.94 -3.60
CA SER A 37 8.45 -19.32 -2.19
C SER A 37 7.11 -19.68 -1.55
N ILE A 38 6.06 -18.88 -1.78
CA ILE A 38 4.70 -19.17 -1.31
C ILE A 38 4.20 -20.51 -1.88
N LYS A 39 4.43 -20.75 -3.19
CA LYS A 39 4.10 -22.00 -3.86
C LYS A 39 4.77 -23.19 -3.17
N ALA A 40 6.06 -23.09 -2.87
CA ALA A 40 6.82 -24.16 -2.22
C ALA A 40 6.37 -24.41 -0.76
N THR A 41 6.15 -23.35 0.02
CA THR A 41 5.75 -23.46 1.44
C THR A 41 4.33 -24.01 1.60
N LEU A 42 3.41 -23.63 0.72
CA LEU A 42 2.00 -24.05 0.78
C LEU A 42 1.70 -25.28 -0.10
N GLY A 43 2.68 -25.81 -0.83
CA GLY A 43 2.51 -26.97 -1.71
C GLY A 43 1.54 -26.73 -2.88
N LEU A 44 1.42 -25.48 -3.34
CA LEU A 44 0.40 -25.08 -4.30
C LEU A 44 0.72 -25.50 -5.74
N ASN A 45 -0.33 -25.82 -6.49
CA ASN A 45 -0.33 -25.98 -7.94
C ASN A 45 -0.27 -24.61 -8.65
N ASP A 46 0.25 -24.55 -9.88
CA ASP A 46 0.24 -23.36 -10.74
C ASP A 46 -1.16 -22.74 -10.93
N VAL A 47 -2.21 -23.57 -10.95
CA VAL A 47 -3.61 -23.07 -11.00
C VAL A 47 -3.99 -22.33 -9.72
N GLU A 48 -3.57 -22.83 -8.55
CA GLU A 48 -3.87 -22.20 -7.25
C GLU A 48 -3.08 -20.89 -7.07
N VAL A 49 -1.84 -20.85 -7.56
CA VAL A 49 -1.04 -19.62 -7.65
C VAL A 49 -1.73 -18.59 -8.55
N GLY A 50 -2.24 -19.01 -9.70
CA GLY A 50 -3.07 -18.17 -10.58
C GLY A 50 -4.33 -17.65 -9.89
N GLY A 51 -5.01 -18.52 -9.13
CA GLY A 51 -6.16 -18.15 -8.31
C GLY A 51 -5.83 -17.13 -7.22
N LEU A 52 -4.70 -17.27 -6.54
CA LEU A 52 -4.20 -16.32 -5.56
C LEU A 52 -3.92 -14.95 -6.19
N ALA A 53 -3.27 -14.94 -7.36
CA ALA A 53 -3.01 -13.70 -8.11
C ALA A 53 -4.30 -13.04 -8.60
N ALA A 54 -5.30 -13.81 -9.04
CA ALA A 54 -6.61 -13.31 -9.44
C ALA A 54 -7.39 -12.74 -8.24
N ALA A 55 -7.41 -13.44 -7.11
CA ALA A 55 -8.02 -12.96 -5.87
C ALA A 55 -7.38 -11.64 -5.42
N ARG A 56 -6.04 -11.56 -5.40
CA ARG A 56 -5.31 -10.33 -5.07
C ARG A 56 -5.72 -9.16 -5.97
N GLN A 57 -5.84 -9.38 -7.28
CA GLN A 57 -6.27 -8.34 -8.22
C GLN A 57 -7.74 -7.93 -8.00
N ALA A 58 -8.62 -8.90 -7.74
CA ALA A 58 -10.02 -8.62 -7.41
C ALA A 58 -10.14 -7.78 -6.14
N PHE A 59 -9.41 -8.13 -5.07
CA PHE A 59 -9.39 -7.33 -3.84
C PHE A 59 -8.82 -5.93 -4.06
N ASN A 60 -7.74 -5.78 -4.83
CA ASN A 60 -7.20 -4.46 -5.17
C ASN A 60 -8.24 -3.61 -5.91
N GLY A 61 -8.93 -4.17 -6.90
CA GLY A 61 -9.98 -3.45 -7.62
C GLY A 61 -11.16 -3.07 -6.75
N LEU A 62 -11.64 -4.02 -5.93
CA LEU A 62 -12.79 -3.83 -5.04
C LEU A 62 -12.53 -2.82 -3.93
N LEU A 63 -11.31 -2.77 -3.38
CA LEU A 63 -10.96 -1.85 -2.30
C LEU A 63 -10.55 -0.46 -2.83
N MET A 64 -10.05 -0.36 -4.06
CA MET A 64 -9.59 0.91 -4.62
C MET A 64 -10.73 1.91 -4.84
N MET A 65 -11.90 1.45 -5.29
CA MET A 65 -13.07 2.32 -5.50
C MET A 65 -13.61 2.92 -4.19
N PRO A 66 -13.95 2.14 -3.15
CA PRO A 66 -14.40 2.67 -1.87
C PRO A 66 -13.34 3.52 -1.16
N SER A 67 -12.06 3.14 -1.22
CA SER A 67 -10.99 3.92 -0.61
C SER A 67 -10.82 5.29 -1.26
N GLY A 68 -10.93 5.37 -2.59
CA GLY A 68 -10.95 6.64 -3.33
C GLY A 68 -12.13 7.51 -2.92
N TYR A 69 -13.34 6.93 -2.86
CA TYR A 69 -14.54 7.64 -2.41
C TYR A 69 -14.40 8.20 -0.99
N VAL A 70 -13.86 7.41 -0.05
CA VAL A 70 -13.62 7.85 1.33
C VAL A 70 -12.55 8.95 1.36
N ALA A 71 -11.44 8.79 0.64
CA ALA A 71 -10.38 9.80 0.59
C ALA A 71 -10.89 11.15 0.06
N ASP A 72 -11.79 11.12 -0.93
CA ASP A 72 -12.37 12.31 -1.55
C ASP A 72 -13.48 12.93 -0.69
N SER A 73 -14.28 12.12 0.01
CA SER A 73 -15.35 12.60 0.89
C SER A 73 -14.81 13.32 2.14
N PHE A 74 -13.63 12.92 2.63
CA PHE A 74 -13.04 13.41 3.88
C PHE A 74 -11.82 14.34 3.67
N VAL A 75 -11.93 15.32 2.76
CA VAL A 75 -10.86 16.29 2.41
C VAL A 75 -10.24 16.98 3.64
N LYS A 76 -11.05 17.28 4.67
CA LYS A 76 -10.60 17.93 5.91
C LYS A 76 -9.59 17.08 6.70
N TYR A 77 -9.62 15.76 6.54
CA TYR A 77 -8.78 14.81 7.28
C TYR A 77 -7.67 14.19 6.42
N ARG A 78 -7.38 14.74 5.23
CA ARG A 78 -6.33 14.26 4.32
C ARG A 78 -5.00 13.91 5.01
N PRO A 79 -4.43 14.75 5.91
CA PRO A 79 -3.17 14.40 6.58
C PRO A 79 -3.31 13.15 7.48
N LEU A 80 -4.47 12.98 8.10
CA LEU A 80 -4.77 11.89 9.02
C LEU A 80 -5.05 10.58 8.27
N ILE A 81 -5.73 10.66 7.12
CA ILE A 81 -5.92 9.54 6.18
C ILE A 81 -4.56 9.07 5.65
N MET A 82 -3.68 10.00 5.28
CA MET A 82 -2.32 9.68 4.83
C MET A 82 -1.49 9.04 5.94
N ALA A 83 -1.54 9.60 7.16
CA ALA A 83 -0.84 9.03 8.32
C ALA A 83 -1.34 7.61 8.65
N PHE A 84 -2.66 7.40 8.63
CA PHE A 84 -3.25 6.09 8.83
C PHE A 84 -2.84 5.10 7.74
N ALA A 85 -2.93 5.49 6.47
CA ALA A 85 -2.52 4.65 5.34
C ALA A 85 -1.05 4.23 5.42
N LEU A 86 -0.16 5.16 5.81
CA LEU A 86 1.26 4.86 6.02
C LEU A 86 1.46 3.91 7.22
N ALA A 87 0.77 4.14 8.33
CA ALA A 87 0.87 3.30 9.53
C ALA A 87 0.36 1.87 9.28
N THR A 88 -0.79 1.71 8.63
CA THR A 88 -1.34 0.39 8.30
C THR A 88 -0.47 -0.35 7.30
N SER A 89 0.06 0.35 6.29
CA SER A 89 0.98 -0.24 5.32
C SER A 89 2.26 -0.70 6.01
N GLY A 90 2.86 0.15 6.86
CA GLY A 90 4.04 -0.18 7.66
C GLY A 90 3.81 -1.40 8.56
N LEU A 91 2.67 -1.46 9.25
CA LEU A 91 2.31 -2.60 10.10
C LEU A 91 2.16 -3.89 9.28
N ALA A 92 1.47 -3.85 8.14
CA ALA A 92 1.33 -5.00 7.25
C ALA A 92 2.70 -5.52 6.79
N TYR A 93 3.66 -4.62 6.51
CA TYR A 93 5.02 -5.01 6.15
C TYR A 93 5.79 -5.64 7.30
N LEU A 94 5.66 -5.10 8.50
CA LEU A 94 6.30 -5.66 9.69
C LEU A 94 5.80 -7.09 9.95
N LEU A 95 4.50 -7.32 9.82
CA LEU A 95 3.91 -8.66 9.97
C LEU A 95 4.37 -9.62 8.86
N ALA A 96 4.40 -9.18 7.61
CA ALA A 96 4.88 -9.99 6.49
C ALA A 96 6.36 -10.38 6.66
N GLY A 97 7.20 -9.48 7.16
CA GLY A 97 8.62 -9.76 7.43
C GLY A 97 8.85 -10.71 8.59
N ILE A 98 7.99 -10.70 9.62
CA ILE A 98 8.06 -11.66 10.74
C ILE A 98 7.58 -13.06 10.31
N ALA A 99 6.65 -13.12 9.35
CA ALA A 99 6.07 -14.37 8.86
C ALA A 99 6.95 -15.13 7.84
N GLN A 100 8.13 -14.59 7.50
CA GLN A 100 9.11 -15.22 6.61
C GLN A 100 10.11 -16.11 7.35
#